data_AF-A0A959NI12-F1
#
_entry.id   AF-A0A959NI12-F1
#
_cell.length_a   1.000
_cell.length_b   1.000
_cell.length_c   1.000
_cell.angle_alpha   90.00
_cell.angle_beta   90.00
_cell.angle_gamma   90.00
#
_symmetry.space_group_name_H-M   'P 1'
#
loop_
_entity.id
_entity.type
_entity.pdbx_description
1 polymer ?
#
loop_
_entity_poly.entity_id
_entity_poly.type
_entity_poly.pdbx_seq_one_letter_code
_entity_poly.pdbx_strand_id
1 'polypeptide(L)'
;NSNDAGPGSLRQAVADACPGSTITFDMNTVVSPIVLTSGEITINKNLTIYGPGASALTISGGNNSRIFFINNAVNSCRISQLNLTG
;
A
#
# COMPACT_ATOMS: atom_id res chain seq x y z
N ASN A 1 -11.91 -5.62 1.63
CA ASN A 1 -11.48 -4.70 0.59
C ASN A 1 -10.11 -5.13 0.13
N SER A 2 -10.08 -5.78 -1.03
CA SER A 2 -8.87 -6.14 -1.77
C SER A 2 -8.77 -5.37 -3.10
N ASN A 3 -9.62 -4.35 -3.28
CA ASN A 3 -9.71 -3.61 -4.52
C ASN A 3 -8.42 -2.80 -4.74
N ASP A 4 -7.97 -2.78 -5.99
CA ASP A 4 -6.82 -1.99 -6.42
C ASP A 4 -7.08 -0.48 -6.38
N ALA A 5 -8.33 -0.06 -6.61
CA ALA A 5 -8.74 1.34 -6.64
C ALA A 5 -10.14 1.56 -6.07
N GLY A 6 -10.50 2.82 -5.87
CA GLY A 6 -11.79 3.24 -5.33
C GLY A 6 -11.83 3.29 -3.80
N PRO A 7 -12.99 3.67 -3.22
CA PRO A 7 -13.14 3.90 -1.79
C PRO A 7 -12.65 2.71 -0.94
N GLY A 8 -11.82 3.03 0.06
CA GLY A 8 -11.25 2.06 1.01
C GLY A 8 -10.12 1.18 0.46
N SER A 9 -9.69 1.35 -0.80
CA SER A 9 -8.49 0.69 -1.32
C SER A 9 -7.21 1.27 -0.71
N LEU A 10 -6.12 0.50 -0.73
CA LEU A 10 -4.80 0.99 -0.32
C LEU A 10 -4.36 2.20 -1.16
N ARG A 11 -4.62 2.17 -2.48
CA ARG A 11 -4.29 3.26 -3.38
C ARG A 11 -5.02 4.55 -2.99
N GLN A 12 -6.30 4.45 -2.68
CA GLN A 12 -7.09 5.59 -2.21
C GLN A 12 -6.57 6.10 -0.86
N ALA A 13 -6.26 5.20 0.09
CA ALA A 13 -5.70 5.59 1.39
C ALA A 13 -4.36 6.34 1.25
N VAL A 14 -3.50 5.93 0.32
CA VAL A 14 -2.23 6.64 0.02
C VAL A 14 -2.48 8.02 -0.59
N ALA A 15 -3.47 8.13 -1.48
CA ALA A 15 -3.84 9.40 -2.09
C ALA A 15 -4.37 10.40 -1.03
N ASP A 16 -5.27 9.93 -0.15
CA ASP A 16 -5.97 10.74 0.84
C ASP A 16 -5.12 11.08 2.07
N ALA A 17 -4.12 10.26 2.40
CA ALA A 17 -3.29 10.48 3.58
C ALA A 17 -2.58 11.84 3.55
N CYS A 18 -2.59 12.54 4.68
CA CYS A 18 -1.77 13.74 4.86
C CYS A 18 -0.27 13.37 4.94
N PRO A 19 0.65 14.28 4.55
CA PRO A 19 2.09 14.04 4.73
C PRO A 19 2.44 13.71 6.19
N GLY A 20 3.27 12.69 6.39
CA GLY A 20 3.69 12.19 7.70
C GLY A 20 2.73 11.18 8.34
N SER A 21 1.59 10.89 7.71
CA SER A 21 0.59 9.97 8.27
C SER A 21 1.07 8.52 8.29
N THR A 22 0.39 7.72 9.12
CA THR A 22 0.53 6.26 9.13
C THR A 22 -0.74 5.63 8.59
N ILE A 23 -0.60 4.76 7.58
CA ILE A 23 -1.66 3.90 7.06
C ILE A 23 -1.54 2.55 7.75
N THR A 24 -2.64 2.12 8.38
CA THR A 24 -2.82 0.80 8.98
C THR A 24 -3.97 0.06 8.29
N PHE A 25 -4.08 -1.24 8.55
CA PHE A 25 -5.08 -2.10 7.93
C PHE A 25 -6.02 -2.70 8.97
N ASP A 26 -7.32 -2.53 8.78
CA ASP A 26 -8.32 -3.26 9.54
C ASP A 26 -8.57 -4.61 8.86
N MET A 27 -8.03 -5.68 9.45
CA MET A 27 -8.12 -7.02 8.89
C MET A 27 -9.51 -7.66 9.02
N ASN A 28 -10.46 -7.02 9.70
CA ASN A 28 -11.86 -7.44 9.63
C ASN A 28 -12.50 -7.06 8.29
N THR A 29 -11.95 -6.05 7.61
CA THR A 29 -12.47 -5.57 6.35
C THR A 29 -11.55 -5.84 5.19
N VAL A 30 -10.22 -5.82 5.36
CA VAL A 30 -9.23 -6.09 4.30
C VAL A 30 -9.17 -7.58 3.95
N VAL A 31 -9.03 -7.88 2.65
CA VAL A 31 -8.86 -9.26 2.15
C VAL A 31 -7.48 -9.37 1.51
N SER A 32 -6.76 -10.44 1.80
CA SER A 32 -5.45 -10.72 1.21
C SER A 32 -5.56 -11.75 0.08
N PRO A 33 -4.81 -11.61 -1.04
CA PRO A 33 -3.93 -10.48 -1.38
C PRO A 33 -4.69 -9.25 -1.88
N ILE A 34 -4.08 -8.07 -1.70
CA ILE A 34 -4.41 -6.87 -2.50
C ILE A 34 -3.56 -6.96 -3.77
N VAL A 35 -4.18 -7.20 -4.91
CA VAL A 35 -3.49 -7.30 -6.21
C VAL A 35 -3.63 -5.98 -6.95
N LEU A 36 -2.51 -5.38 -7.32
CA LEU A 36 -2.46 -4.13 -8.07
C LEU A 36 -2.53 -4.42 -9.57
N THR A 37 -3.60 -3.96 -10.22
CA THR A 37 -3.88 -4.17 -11.65
C THR A 37 -3.71 -2.90 -12.48
N SER A 38 -3.72 -1.75 -11.82
CA SER A 38 -3.63 -0.40 -12.40
C SER A 38 -2.20 0.15 -12.32
N GLY A 39 -1.22 -0.73 -12.14
CA GLY A 39 0.20 -0.39 -11.95
C GLY A 39 0.58 -0.08 -10.51
N GLU A 40 1.78 0.47 -10.33
CA GLU A 40 2.32 0.81 -9.02
C GLU A 40 1.52 1.88 -8.26
N ILE A 41 1.64 1.89 -6.93
CA ILE A 41 1.17 2.97 -6.09
C ILE A 41 2.28 4.01 -5.93
N THR A 42 2.02 5.23 -6.37
CA THR A 42 2.93 6.37 -6.20
C THR A 42 2.86 6.92 -4.77
N ILE A 43 4.00 6.98 -4.09
CA ILE A 43 4.17 7.66 -2.81
C ILE A 43 4.94 8.96 -3.08
N ASN A 44 4.24 10.09 -2.98
CA ASN A 44 4.79 11.42 -3.28
C ASN A 44 4.89 12.33 -2.04
N LYS A 45 4.70 11.76 -0.86
CA LYS A 45 4.73 12.44 0.43
C LYS A 45 5.34 11.52 1.48
N ASN A 46 5.85 12.10 2.58
CA ASN A 46 6.31 11.30 3.70
C ASN A 46 5.15 10.44 4.21
N LEU A 47 5.38 9.15 4.41
CA LEU A 47 4.32 8.22 4.75
C LEU A 47 4.87 6.99 5.46
N THR A 48 4.13 6.48 6.43
CA THR A 48 4.35 5.13 6.95
C THR A 48 3.20 4.23 6.54
N ILE A 49 3.51 3.07 5.96
CA ILE A 49 2.57 1.99 5.71
C ILE A 49 2.94 0.86 6.68
N TYR A 50 2.07 0.63 7.66
CA TYR A 50 2.29 -0.36 8.71
C TYR A 50 1.25 -1.47 8.59
N GLY A 51 1.71 -2.63 8.12
CA GLY A 51 0.87 -3.79 7.93
C GLY A 51 0.52 -4.54 9.23
N PRO A 52 -0.43 -5.48 9.15
CA PRO A 52 -0.84 -6.33 10.27
C PRO A 52 0.14 -7.49 10.57
N GLY A 53 1.19 -7.66 9.76
CA GLY A 53 2.12 -8.79 9.80
C GLY A 53 2.27 -9.42 8.41
N ALA A 54 3.48 -9.87 8.07
CA ALA A 54 3.77 -10.42 6.74
C ALA A 54 2.98 -11.71 6.42
N SER A 55 2.61 -12.50 7.45
CA SER A 55 1.74 -13.67 7.28
C SER A 55 0.26 -13.32 7.09
N ALA A 56 -0.15 -12.10 7.43
CA ALA A 56 -1.56 -11.69 7.44
C ALA A 56 -1.96 -10.90 6.18
N LEU A 57 -1.05 -10.13 5.58
CA LEU A 57 -1.36 -9.35 4.39
C LEU A 57 -0.23 -9.33 3.37
N THR A 58 -0.56 -9.81 2.18
CA THR A 58 0.24 -9.66 0.96
C THR A 58 -0.30 -8.54 0.06
N ILE A 59 0.60 -7.68 -0.40
CA ILE A 59 0.38 -6.75 -1.52
C ILE A 59 1.14 -7.28 -2.73
N SER A 60 0.46 -7.47 -3.86
CA SER A 60 1.03 -8.05 -5.08
C SER A 60 1.01 -7.08 -6.26
N GLY A 61 2.10 -7.01 -7.02
CA GLY A 61 2.18 -6.32 -8.31
C GLY A 61 1.57 -7.11 -9.48
N GLY A 62 1.01 -8.29 -9.19
CA GLY A 62 0.34 -9.17 -10.16
C GLY A 62 1.27 -9.80 -11.19
N ASN A 63 2.58 -9.86 -10.93
CA ASN A 63 3.68 -10.15 -11.85
C ASN A 63 3.72 -9.24 -13.09
N ASN A 64 3.04 -8.09 -13.03
CA ASN A 64 2.88 -7.17 -14.16
C ASN A 64 3.44 -5.78 -13.88
N SER A 65 3.65 -5.41 -12.61
CA SER A 65 4.09 -4.07 -12.24
C SER A 65 4.87 -4.04 -10.93
N ARG A 66 5.55 -2.93 -10.68
CA ARG A 66 6.10 -2.63 -9.35
C ARG A 66 4.94 -2.41 -8.37
N ILE A 67 5.19 -2.66 -7.08
CA ILE A 67 4.16 -2.42 -6.06
C ILE A 67 4.11 -0.94 -5.67
N PHE A 68 5.27 -0.37 -5.29
CA PHE A 68 5.39 1.02 -4.87
C PHE A 68 6.42 1.75 -5.70
N PHE A 69 6.11 3.01 -6.04
CA PHE A 69 7.07 3.97 -6.59
C PHE A 69 7.17 5.17 -5.64
N ILE A 70 8.34 5.36 -5.05
CA ILE A 70 8.58 6.45 -4.09
C ILE A 70 9.27 7.60 -4.85
N ASN A 71 8.64 8.76 -4.87
CA ASN A 71 9.22 9.94 -5.52
C ASN A 71 10.45 10.45 -4.78
N ASN A 72 11.43 10.97 -5.53
CA ASN A 72 12.71 11.47 -4.98
C ASN A 72 12.56 12.63 -3.98
N ALA A 73 11.44 13.34 -3.98
CA ALA A 73 11.15 14.42 -3.03
C ALA A 73 10.70 13.93 -1.64
N VAL A 74 10.49 12.62 -1.47
CA VAL A 74 10.07 12.03 -0.20
C VAL A 74 11.29 11.82 0.70
N ASN A 75 11.30 12.51 1.84
CA ASN A 75 12.41 12.44 2.80
C ASN A 75 12.34 11.20 3.69
N SER A 76 11.14 10.68 3.95
CA SER A 76 10.94 9.49 4.78
C SER A 76 9.72 8.70 4.33
N CYS A 77 9.95 7.47 3.88
CA CYS A 77 8.92 6.49 3.60
C CYS A 77 9.27 5.18 4.29
N ARG A 78 8.35 4.66 5.11
CA ARG A 78 8.51 3.37 5.80
C ARG A 78 7.41 2.43 5.40
N ILE A 79 7.78 1.25 4.90
CA ILE A 79 6.85 0.17 4.58
C ILE A 79 7.30 -1.04 5.40
N SER A 80 6.43 -1.57 6.26
CA SER A 80 6.80 -2.65 7.18
C SER A 80 5.60 -3.50 7.57
N GLN A 81 5.86 -4.70 8.11
CA GLN A 81 4.83 -5.66 8.56
C GLN A 81 3.86 -6.11 7.44
N LEU A 82 4.36 -6.16 6.19
CA LEU A 82 3.63 -6.66 5.02
C LEU A 82 4.49 -7.68 4.28
N ASN A 83 3.83 -8.60 3.58
CA ASN A 83 4.49 -9.38 2.53
C ASN A 83 4.28 -8.67 1.18
N LEU A 84 5.34 -8.59 0.37
CA LEU A 84 5.35 -7.91 -0.92
C LEU A 84 5.77 -8.92 -1.98
N THR A 85 4.93 -9.13 -3.00
CA THR A 85 5.19 -10.12 -4.05
C THR A 85 5.07 -9.52 -5.43
N GLY A 86 6.02 -9.87 -6.31
CA GLY A 86 5.99 -9.58 -7.74
C GLY A 86 4.64 -9.92 -8.34
#